data_AF-A0A4Y2BUA0-F1
#
_entry.id   AF-A0A4Y2BUA0-F1
#
_cell.length_a   1.000
_cell.length_b   1.000
_cell.length_c   1.000
_cell.angle_alpha   90.00
_cell.angle_beta   90.00
_cell.angle_gamma   90.00
#
_symmetry.space_group_name_H-M   'P 1'
#
loop_
_entity.id
_entity.type
_entity.pdbx_description
1 polymer ?
#
loop_
_entity_poly.entity_id
_entity_poly.type
_entity_poly.pdbx_seq_one_letter_code
_entity_poly.pdbx_strand_id
1 'polypeptide(L)'
;MLFPSDIVQLIARESEENFDNYNYIKGVLLKRFKLSPEEFRKKFLHHQKNSEKSWLEFTFEISNYFQEWIEGLKIDSFEKLKNLIITDQIKRRDPFEAKDHFLDEWTRLVSPSELADKLDEY
;
A
#
# COMPACT_ATOMS: atom_id res chain seq x y z
N MET A 1 17.19 -9.89 -15.26
CA MET A 1 16.92 -9.89 -13.80
C MET A 1 16.13 -11.16 -13.51
N LEU A 2 16.72 -12.15 -12.83
CA LEU A 2 16.01 -13.39 -12.47
C LEU A 2 15.04 -13.07 -11.33
N PHE A 3 13.78 -13.46 -11.46
CA PHE A 3 12.85 -13.40 -10.34
C PHE A 3 13.41 -14.26 -9.18
N PRO A 4 13.25 -13.82 -7.92
CA PRO A 4 13.56 -14.65 -6.76
C PRO A 4 12.99 -16.06 -6.94
N SER A 5 13.76 -17.09 -6.59
CA SER A 5 13.40 -18.50 -6.82
C SER A 5 11.99 -18.83 -6.31
N ASP A 6 11.60 -18.24 -5.20
CA ASP A 6 10.28 -18.41 -4.59
C ASP A 6 9.13 -17.90 -5.47
N ILE A 7 9.34 -16.84 -6.26
CA ILE A 7 8.35 -16.30 -7.22
C ILE A 7 8.19 -17.27 -8.38
N VAL A 8 9.30 -17.77 -8.93
CA VAL A 8 9.30 -18.72 -10.05
C VAL A 8 8.60 -20.02 -9.64
N GLN A 9 8.90 -20.55 -8.45
CA GLN A 9 8.26 -21.75 -7.94
C GLN A 9 6.78 -21.56 -7.63
N LEU A 10 6.37 -20.37 -7.20
CA LEU A 10 4.97 -20.07 -6.93
C LEU A 10 4.16 -20.00 -8.22
N ILE A 11 4.67 -19.32 -9.24
CA ILE A 11 4.02 -19.21 -10.55
C ILE A 11 3.96 -20.58 -11.24
N ALA A 12 5.02 -21.39 -11.15
CA ALA A 12 5.09 -22.72 -11.76
C ALA A 12 4.11 -23.76 -11.18
N ARG A 13 3.42 -23.44 -10.07
CA ARG A 13 2.42 -24.32 -9.43
C ARG A 13 0.99 -24.00 -9.85
N GLU A 14 0.77 -22.91 -10.61
CA GLU A 14 -0.55 -22.51 -11.09
C GLU A 14 -0.91 -23.25 -12.40
N SER A 15 -2.21 -23.38 -12.69
CA SER A 15 -2.69 -23.95 -13.96
C SER A 15 -2.35 -23.05 -15.14
N GLU A 16 -2.24 -23.61 -16.35
CA GLU A 16 -1.96 -22.84 -17.57
C GLU A 16 -3.00 -21.71 -17.80
N GLU A 17 -4.28 -21.94 -17.48
CA GLU A 17 -5.32 -20.89 -17.55
C GLU A 17 -5.11 -19.73 -16.57
N ASN A 18 -4.54 -20.00 -15.39
CA ASN A 18 -4.29 -19.00 -14.36
C ASN A 18 -2.93 -18.32 -14.53
N PHE A 19 -1.98 -19.00 -15.18
CA PHE A 19 -0.61 -18.54 -15.44
C PHE A 19 -0.60 -17.26 -16.31
N ASP A 20 -1.43 -17.22 -17.35
CA ASP A 20 -1.52 -16.06 -18.25
C ASP A 20 -2.38 -14.92 -17.69
N ASN A 21 -3.11 -15.16 -16.59
CA ASN A 21 -3.96 -14.14 -15.97
C ASN A 21 -3.14 -13.26 -15.01
N TYR A 22 -2.72 -12.10 -15.52
CA TYR A 22 -1.97 -11.09 -14.74
C TYR A 22 -2.63 -10.75 -13.40
N ASN A 23 -3.95 -10.49 -13.38
CA ASN A 23 -4.65 -10.10 -12.15
C ASN A 23 -4.66 -11.23 -11.13
N TYR A 24 -4.80 -12.47 -11.59
CA TYR A 24 -4.74 -13.65 -10.74
C TYR A 24 -3.34 -13.81 -10.13
N ILE A 25 -2.29 -13.86 -10.96
CA ILE A 25 -0.91 -14.01 -10.50
C ILE A 25 -0.50 -12.87 -9.57
N LYS A 26 -0.88 -11.63 -9.90
CA LYS A 26 -0.72 -10.46 -9.02
C LYS A 26 -1.36 -10.71 -7.66
N GLY A 27 -2.61 -11.16 -7.61
CA GLY A 27 -3.32 -11.49 -6.37
C GLY A 27 -2.63 -12.57 -5.53
N VAL A 28 -2.15 -13.65 -6.16
CA VAL A 28 -1.43 -14.72 -5.46
C VAL A 28 -0.12 -14.21 -4.87
N LEU A 29 0.64 -13.42 -5.63
CA LEU A 29 1.89 -12.80 -5.16
C LEU A 29 1.63 -11.85 -3.98
N LEU A 30 0.65 -10.95 -4.10
CA LEU A 30 0.27 -10.03 -3.03
C LEU A 30 -0.08 -10.79 -1.74
N LYS A 31 -0.87 -11.87 -1.85
CA LYS A 31 -1.25 -12.71 -0.71
C LYS A 31 -0.05 -13.45 -0.11
N ARG A 32 0.82 -14.03 -0.95
CA ARG A 32 2.01 -14.78 -0.49
C ARG A 32 2.99 -13.88 0.25
N PHE A 33 3.26 -12.70 -0.29
CA PHE A 33 4.20 -11.73 0.28
C PHE A 33 3.56 -10.82 1.32
N LYS A 34 2.27 -11.04 1.65
CA LYS A 34 1.51 -10.26 2.63
C LYS A 34 1.57 -8.75 2.37
N LEU A 35 1.59 -8.37 1.09
CA LEU A 35 1.63 -6.97 0.68
C LEU A 35 0.26 -6.34 0.97
N SER A 36 0.20 -5.58 2.05
CA SER A 36 -1.01 -4.87 2.50
C SER A 36 -1.03 -3.44 1.92
N PRO A 37 -2.19 -2.76 1.94
CA PRO A 37 -2.27 -1.35 1.57
C PRO A 37 -1.28 -0.48 2.38
N GLU A 38 -1.03 -0.84 3.65
CA GLU A 38 -0.06 -0.16 4.51
C GLU A 38 1.39 -0.31 4.02
N GLU A 39 1.77 -1.46 3.46
CA GLU A 39 3.11 -1.64 2.88
C GLU A 39 3.30 -0.77 1.64
N PHE A 40 2.28 -0.66 0.79
CA PHE A 40 2.30 0.25 -0.35
C PHE A 40 2.34 1.72 0.07
N ARG A 41 1.59 2.10 1.11
CA ARG A 41 1.71 3.42 1.74
C ARG A 41 3.15 3.68 2.20
N LYS A 42 3.76 2.78 2.98
CA LYS A 42 5.13 2.96 3.45
C LYS A 42 6.12 3.13 2.30
N LYS A 43 5.98 2.33 1.24
CA LYS A 43 6.77 2.46 0.01
C LYS A 43 6.54 3.82 -0.65
N PHE A 44 5.30 4.24 -0.85
CA PHE A 44 4.98 5.56 -1.42
C PHE A 44 5.64 6.71 -0.64
N LEU A 45 5.68 6.62 0.70
CA LEU A 45 6.19 7.70 1.56
C LEU A 45 7.70 7.73 1.76
N HIS A 46 8.33 6.56 1.83
CA HIS A 46 9.74 6.46 2.21
C HIS A 46 10.63 5.98 1.06
N HIS A 47 10.07 5.67 -0.11
CA HIS A 47 10.88 5.22 -1.25
C HIS A 47 11.79 6.35 -1.72
N GLN A 48 13.06 6.00 -1.89
CA GLN A 48 14.10 6.92 -2.36
C GLN A 48 14.60 6.47 -3.72
N LYS A 49 14.91 7.45 -4.56
CA LYS A 49 15.46 7.18 -5.89
C LYS A 49 16.88 6.61 -5.77
N ASN A 50 17.11 5.43 -6.35
CA ASN A 50 18.47 4.89 -6.56
C ASN A 50 19.22 5.77 -7.59
N SER A 51 20.53 5.99 -7.39
CA SER A 51 21.43 6.64 -8.35
C SER A 51 21.38 6.02 -9.75
N GLU A 52 21.16 4.72 -9.86
CA GLU A 52 21.12 3.98 -11.14
C GLU A 52 19.81 4.14 -11.92
N LYS A 53 18.71 4.51 -11.26
CA LYS A 53 17.40 4.66 -11.91
C LYS A 53 17.23 6.04 -12.53
N SER A 54 16.51 6.11 -13.64
CA SER A 54 16.01 7.37 -14.17
C SER A 54 14.89 7.96 -13.30
N TRP A 55 14.59 9.25 -13.49
CA TRP A 55 13.41 9.88 -12.87
C TRP A 55 12.08 9.34 -13.41
N LEU A 56 12.07 8.83 -14.65
CA LEU A 56 10.89 8.18 -15.23
C LEU A 56 10.56 6.88 -14.52
N GLU A 57 11.57 6.03 -14.29
CA GLU A 57 11.41 4.78 -13.53
C GLU A 57 10.98 5.06 -12.09
N PHE A 58 11.58 6.07 -11.43
CA PHE A 58 11.16 6.43 -10.08
C PHE A 58 9.71 6.94 -10.02
N THR A 59 9.30 7.80 -10.97
CA THR A 59 7.92 8.27 -11.07
C THR A 59 6.94 7.11 -11.29
N PHE A 60 7.28 6.16 -12.14
CA PHE A 60 6.48 4.96 -12.36
C PHE A 60 6.31 4.15 -11.07
N GLU A 61 7.40 3.93 -10.32
CA GLU A 61 7.35 3.19 -9.04
C GLU A 61 6.47 3.87 -8.01
N ILE A 62 6.68 5.18 -7.79
CA ILE A 62 5.88 5.97 -6.85
C ILE A 62 4.40 5.97 -7.24
N SER A 63 4.10 6.12 -8.53
CA SER A 63 2.72 6.10 -9.04
C SER A 63 2.06 4.74 -8.82
N ASN A 64 2.80 3.65 -9.06
CA ASN A 64 2.31 2.30 -8.80
C ASN A 64 2.05 2.08 -7.31
N TYR A 65 2.97 2.46 -6.42
CA TYR A 65 2.74 2.33 -4.98
C TYR A 65 1.50 3.11 -4.50
N PHE A 66 1.29 4.31 -5.03
CA PHE A 66 0.10 5.09 -4.74
C PHE A 66 -1.16 4.39 -5.23
N GLN A 67 -1.17 3.89 -6.47
CA GLN A 67 -2.30 3.19 -7.05
C GLN A 67 -2.68 1.94 -6.25
N GLU A 68 -1.71 1.07 -5.93
CA GLU A 68 -1.95 -0.14 -5.13
C GLU A 68 -2.45 0.19 -3.72
N TRP A 69 -1.97 1.29 -3.12
CA TRP A 69 -2.43 1.75 -1.81
C TRP A 69 -3.92 2.15 -1.85
N ILE A 70 -4.32 2.98 -2.82
CA ILE A 70 -5.71 3.46 -2.92
C ILE A 70 -6.67 2.37 -3.38
N GLU A 71 -6.24 1.46 -4.27
CA GLU A 71 -7.02 0.29 -4.68
C GLU A 71 -7.22 -0.68 -3.52
N GLY A 72 -6.16 -0.94 -2.75
CA GLY A 72 -6.20 -1.81 -1.58
C GLY A 72 -7.14 -1.30 -0.47
N LEU A 73 -7.34 0.01 -0.38
CA LEU A 73 -8.31 0.67 0.50
C LEU A 73 -9.68 0.90 -0.15
N LYS A 74 -9.88 0.48 -1.41
CA LYS A 74 -11.11 0.67 -2.19
C LYS A 74 -11.56 2.13 -2.26
N ILE A 75 -10.60 3.03 -2.47
CA ILE A 75 -10.86 4.45 -2.69
C ILE A 75 -11.36 4.64 -4.12
N ASP A 76 -12.65 4.97 -4.26
CA ASP A 76 -13.36 5.01 -5.54
C ASP A 76 -13.87 6.42 -5.91
N SER A 77 -13.57 7.43 -5.09
CA SER A 77 -14.01 8.81 -5.31
C SER A 77 -12.94 9.82 -4.90
N PHE A 78 -12.98 10.99 -5.54
CA PHE A 78 -12.10 12.10 -5.19
C PHE A 78 -12.26 12.52 -3.72
N GLU A 79 -13.48 12.46 -3.19
CA GLU A 79 -13.75 12.82 -1.79
C GLU A 79 -13.09 11.83 -0.82
N LYS A 80 -13.20 10.52 -1.07
CA LYS A 80 -12.50 9.50 -0.28
C LYS A 80 -10.98 9.65 -0.38
N LEU A 81 -10.47 10.00 -1.56
CA LEU A 81 -9.05 10.25 -1.74
C LEU A 81 -8.58 11.47 -0.93
N LYS A 82 -9.31 12.58 -0.99
CA LYS A 82 -9.02 13.78 -0.20
C LYS A 82 -8.99 13.45 1.29
N ASN A 83 -9.98 12.71 1.77
CA ASN A 83 -10.05 12.24 3.15
C ASN A 83 -8.86 11.37 3.53
N LEU A 84 -8.47 10.42 2.68
CA LEU A 84 -7.29 9.58 2.89
C LEU A 84 -6.02 10.43 3.06
N ILE A 85 -5.78 11.38 2.15
CA ILE A 85 -4.58 12.22 2.18
C ILE A 85 -4.54 13.10 3.44
N ILE A 86 -5.66 13.72 3.81
CA ILE A 86 -5.74 14.53 5.04
C ILE A 86 -5.49 13.66 6.27
N THR A 87 -6.14 12.50 6.34
CA THR A 87 -5.96 11.52 7.42
C THR A 87 -4.49 11.11 7.54
N ASP A 88 -3.84 10.81 6.41
CA ASP A 88 -2.42 10.46 6.38
C ASP A 88 -1.51 11.56 6.93
N GLN A 89 -1.82 12.83 6.63
CA GLN A 89 -1.08 13.96 7.15
C GLN A 89 -1.25 14.14 8.66
N ILE A 90 -2.45 13.91 9.20
CA ILE A 90 -2.70 13.95 10.65
C ILE A 90 -1.89 12.85 11.35
N LYS A 91 -1.94 11.61 10.84
CA LYS A 91 -1.19 10.46 11.38
C LYS A 91 0.32 10.67 11.46
N ARG A 92 0.90 11.56 10.65
CA ARG A 92 2.34 11.88 10.68
C ARG A 92 2.73 12.88 11.76
N ARG A 93 1.77 13.65 12.26
CA ARG A 93 1.98 14.66 13.30
C ARG A 93 1.75 14.11 14.70
N ASP A 94 1.17 12.92 14.78
CA ASP A 94 0.74 12.29 16.01
C ASP A 94 1.88 11.56 16.74
N PRO A 95 1.91 11.57 18.10
CA PRO A 95 2.89 10.83 18.88
C PRO A 95 2.82 9.32 18.63
N PHE A 96 3.94 8.62 18.79
CA PHE A 96 4.03 7.18 18.48
C PHE A 96 3.08 6.32 19.33
N GLU A 97 2.62 6.81 20.49
CA GLU A 97 1.81 6.05 21.45
C GLU A 97 0.39 5.72 20.93
N ALA A 98 -0.30 6.65 20.26
CA ALA A 98 -1.67 6.38 19.79
C ALA A 98 -1.67 5.41 18.59
N LYS A 99 -0.63 5.44 17.75
CA LYS A 99 -0.46 4.49 16.66
C LYS A 99 -0.38 3.04 17.16
N ASP A 100 0.33 2.79 18.26
CA ASP A 100 0.45 1.44 18.84
C ASP A 100 -0.86 1.00 19.48
N HIS A 101 -1.60 1.92 20.11
CA HIS A 101 -2.90 1.64 20.73
C HIS A 101 -3.97 1.23 19.70
N PHE A 102 -3.95 1.82 18.50
CA PHE A 102 -4.95 1.57 17.45
C PHE A 102 -4.43 0.78 16.25
N LEU A 103 -3.31 0.07 16.35
CA LEU A 103 -2.54 -0.45 15.20
C LEU A 103 -3.38 -1.13 14.10
N ASP A 104 -4.33 -2.00 14.47
CA ASP A 104 -5.18 -2.73 13.53
C ASP A 104 -6.16 -1.83 12.78
N GLU A 105 -6.72 -0.83 13.46
CA GLU A 105 -7.64 0.16 12.90
C GLU A 105 -6.89 1.29 12.19
N TRP A 106 -5.69 1.63 12.67
CA TRP A 106 -4.86 2.73 12.21
C TRP A 106 -4.59 2.65 10.71
N THR A 107 -4.35 1.46 10.19
CA THR A 107 -4.10 1.25 8.74
C THR A 107 -5.36 1.40 7.88
N ARG A 108 -6.55 1.29 8.48
CA ARG A 108 -7.86 1.34 7.80
C ARG A 108 -8.59 2.68 7.98
N LEU A 109 -8.19 3.49 8.95
CA LEU A 109 -8.75 4.83 9.14
C LEU A 109 -8.42 5.71 7.93
N VAL A 110 -9.44 6.09 7.17
CA VAL A 110 -9.33 6.96 5.99
C VAL A 110 -10.14 8.25 6.13
N SER A 111 -10.90 8.38 7.23
CA SER A 111 -11.70 9.56 7.55
C SER A 111 -10.95 10.47 8.54
N PRO A 112 -10.74 11.76 8.20
CA PRO A 112 -10.09 12.70 9.11
C PRO A 112 -10.87 12.93 10.39
N SER A 113 -12.21 12.98 10.33
CA SER A 113 -13.04 13.21 11.50
C SER A 113 -13.01 12.01 12.44
N GLU A 114 -13.14 10.79 11.92
CA GLU A 114 -13.08 9.57 12.74
C GLU A 114 -11.71 9.41 13.41
N LEU A 115 -10.63 9.80 12.73
CA LEU A 115 -9.30 9.83 13.33
C LEU A 115 -9.22 10.89 14.44
N ALA A 116 -9.71 12.11 14.19
CA ALA A 116 -9.69 13.18 15.17
C ALA A 116 -10.47 12.81 16.44
N ASP A 117 -11.69 12.27 16.30
CA ASP A 117 -12.52 11.83 17.42
C ASP A 117 -11.77 10.78 18.27
N LYS A 118 -11.11 9.80 17.63
CA LYS A 118 -10.30 8.79 18.33
C LYS A 118 -9.08 9.35 19.04
N LEU A 119 -8.44 10.37 18.48
CA LEU A 119 -7.27 11.02 19.09
C LEU A 119 -7.68 11.92 20.26
N ASP A 120 -8.85 12.57 20.19
CA ASP A 120 -9.38 13.39 21.27
C ASP A 120 -9.92 12.56 22.45
N GLU A 121 -10.32 11.30 22.19
CA GLU A 121 -10.72 10.33 23.23
C GLU A 121 -9.55 9.67 23.98
N TYR A 122 -8.31 9.83 23.47
CA TYR A 122 -7.08 9.27 24.06
C TYR A 122 -6.41 10.23 25.05
#